data_AF-A0A485KFK0-F1
#
_entry.id   AF-A0A485KFK0-F1
#
_cell.length_a   1.000
_cell.length_b   1.000
_cell.length_c   1.000
_cell.angle_alpha   90.00
_cell.angle_beta   90.00
_cell.angle_gamma   90.00
#
_symmetry.space_group_name_H-M   'P 1'
#
loop_
_entity.id
_entity.type
_entity.pdbx_description
1 polymer ?
#
loop_
_entity_poly.entity_id
_entity_poly.type
_entity_poly.pdbx_seq_one_letter_code
_entity_poly.pdbx_strand_id
1 'polypeptide(L)'
;MTLSPHFQIRSVSTMLAISTLLLASVAAAQNYCSVETATAVSQALQSCGRSVGYNAFPQLQLLSATPFIRQGICGGTYAPECDALLQLGSNSDYDCDYDVYKGQHFNAANDVPSFCDPNGPSTSTVLLSVPVEFGAKALGVTEDSDVIVQFLSANTFPTFDFDFGNRDFQSNVNGECLFVNDEHSLKTMPCDPTNDWTKWTVFAGNNTVMHTGTGLCIEVAERDDGVEIGAVGPCNGSQAQNIGVNSN
;
A
#
# COMPACT_ATOMS: atom_id res chain seq x y z
N MET A 1 -75.26 22.07 28.37
CA MET A 1 -76.20 21.44 27.40
C MET A 1 -77.09 22.52 26.83
N THR A 2 -76.81 22.96 25.60
CA THR A 2 -77.78 23.60 24.68
C THR A 2 -77.10 23.68 23.32
N LEU A 3 -77.56 22.82 22.41
CA LEU A 3 -77.21 22.83 20.98
C LEU A 3 -78.02 23.93 20.30
N SER A 4 -77.40 24.67 19.37
CA SER A 4 -78.14 25.26 18.25
C SER A 4 -77.23 25.41 17.02
N PRO A 5 -77.64 24.91 15.85
CA PRO A 5 -76.89 25.01 14.60
C PRO A 5 -77.38 26.18 13.74
N HIS A 6 -76.50 26.79 12.95
CA HIS A 6 -76.92 27.39 11.68
C HIS A 6 -75.82 27.38 10.61
N PHE A 7 -76.18 26.70 9.53
CA PHE A 7 -75.64 26.73 8.18
C PHE A 7 -75.50 28.16 7.61
N GLN A 8 -74.41 28.46 6.89
CA GLN A 8 -74.51 28.81 5.48
C GLN A 8 -73.17 28.82 4.72
N ILE A 9 -73.31 28.36 3.48
CA ILE A 9 -72.33 28.11 2.42
C ILE A 9 -71.88 29.43 1.77
N ARG A 10 -70.58 29.60 1.51
CA ARG A 10 -70.09 30.28 0.31
C ARG A 10 -68.87 29.56 -0.27
N SER A 11 -69.09 28.98 -1.44
CA SER A 11 -68.09 28.53 -2.40
C SER A 11 -67.46 29.76 -3.08
N VAL A 12 -66.13 29.82 -3.14
CA VAL A 12 -65.40 30.51 -4.22
C VAL A 12 -64.16 29.69 -4.55
N SER A 13 -64.22 29.03 -5.70
CA SER A 13 -63.09 28.43 -6.39
C SER A 13 -62.02 29.48 -6.67
N THR A 14 -60.76 29.22 -6.28
CA THR A 14 -59.61 29.87 -6.90
C THR A 14 -58.59 28.80 -7.26
N MET A 15 -58.34 28.72 -8.57
CA MET A 15 -57.35 27.89 -9.24
C MET A 15 -55.91 28.21 -8.82
N LEU A 16 -55.01 27.29 -9.20
CA LEU A 16 -53.57 27.47 -9.42
C LEU A 16 -52.66 27.54 -8.18
N ALA A 17 -52.00 26.42 -7.89
CA ALA A 17 -50.55 26.36 -7.67
C ALA A 17 -50.04 24.93 -7.89
N ILE A 18 -50.16 24.44 -9.12
CA ILE A 18 -49.22 23.44 -9.65
C ILE A 18 -47.94 24.24 -9.96
N SER A 19 -46.88 24.11 -9.16
CA SER A 19 -45.47 24.31 -9.57
C SER A 19 -44.54 24.46 -8.36
N THR A 20 -44.27 23.36 -7.65
CA THR A 20 -43.00 23.15 -6.95
C THR A 20 -42.61 21.67 -7.03
N LEU A 21 -42.68 21.08 -8.23
CA LEU A 21 -41.67 20.09 -8.59
C LEU A 21 -40.41 20.92 -8.90
N LEU A 22 -39.60 21.17 -7.87
CA LEU A 22 -38.20 21.42 -8.07
C LEU A 22 -37.66 20.19 -8.79
N LEU A 23 -37.47 20.32 -10.10
CA LEU A 23 -36.50 19.51 -10.81
C LEU A 23 -35.14 19.77 -10.13
N ALA A 24 -34.86 19.04 -9.06
CA ALA A 24 -33.53 18.51 -8.87
C ALA A 24 -33.32 17.45 -9.95
N SER A 25 -33.32 17.88 -11.22
CA SER A 25 -32.50 17.22 -12.21
C SER A 25 -31.09 17.47 -11.71
N VAL A 26 -30.60 16.56 -10.87
CA VAL A 26 -29.19 16.31 -10.72
C VAL A 26 -28.76 15.87 -12.11
N ALA A 27 -28.52 16.85 -12.99
CA ALA A 27 -27.51 16.69 -13.99
C ALA A 27 -26.27 16.44 -13.14
N ALA A 28 -25.98 15.16 -12.89
CA ALA A 28 -24.62 14.75 -12.62
C ALA A 28 -23.85 15.21 -13.87
N ALA A 29 -23.45 16.48 -13.87
CA ALA A 29 -22.44 16.96 -14.76
C ALA A 29 -21.25 16.09 -14.40
N GLN A 30 -21.04 15.04 -15.19
CA GLN A 30 -19.94 14.12 -14.98
C GLN A 30 -18.70 15.02 -15.02
N ASN A 31 -18.05 15.16 -13.87
CA ASN A 31 -17.01 16.15 -13.66
C ASN A 31 -15.71 15.59 -14.25
N TYR A 32 -15.71 15.28 -15.55
CA TYR A 32 -14.58 14.65 -16.19
C TYR A 32 -13.38 15.58 -16.23
N CYS A 33 -12.21 15.01 -16.01
CA CYS A 33 -10.97 15.74 -16.11
C CYS A 33 -10.75 16.33 -17.51
N SER A 34 -10.13 17.52 -17.55
CA SER A 34 -9.55 18.05 -18.78
C SER A 34 -8.51 17.08 -19.35
N VAL A 35 -8.18 17.19 -20.64
CA VAL A 35 -7.16 16.33 -21.27
C VAL A 35 -5.80 16.47 -20.57
N GLU A 36 -5.43 17.69 -20.18
CA GLU A 36 -4.17 17.98 -19.48
C GLU A 36 -4.17 17.33 -18.08
N THR A 37 -5.24 17.53 -17.31
CA THR A 37 -5.43 16.94 -15.98
C THR A 37 -5.42 15.41 -16.05
N ALA A 38 -6.17 14.81 -16.98
CA ALA A 38 -6.21 13.36 -17.19
C ALA A 38 -4.85 12.78 -17.58
N THR A 39 -4.06 13.52 -18.38
CA THR A 39 -2.70 13.11 -18.75
C THR A 39 -1.78 13.10 -17.53
N ALA A 40 -1.83 14.13 -16.70
CA ALA A 40 -1.05 14.20 -15.47
C ALA A 40 -1.40 13.07 -14.49
N VAL A 41 -2.71 12.82 -14.26
CA VAL A 41 -3.19 11.70 -13.42
C VAL A 41 -2.68 10.36 -13.95
N SER A 42 -2.84 10.11 -15.25
CA SER A 42 -2.38 8.88 -15.89
C SER A 42 -0.87 8.67 -15.75
N GLN A 43 -0.07 9.72 -15.98
CA GLN A 43 1.38 9.65 -15.86
C GLN A 43 1.83 9.38 -14.41
N ALA A 44 1.21 10.04 -13.43
CA ALA A 44 1.50 9.82 -12.02
C ALA A 44 1.19 8.39 -11.58
N LEU A 45 0.00 7.86 -11.93
CA LEU A 45 -0.38 6.49 -11.63
C LEU A 45 0.54 5.46 -12.32
N GLN A 46 0.92 5.70 -13.58
CA GLN A 46 1.81 4.79 -14.30
C GLN A 46 3.23 4.80 -13.75
N SER A 47 3.77 5.99 -13.44
CA SER A 47 5.11 6.15 -12.88
C SER A 47 5.21 5.44 -11.52
N CYS A 48 4.29 5.76 -10.62
CA CYS A 48 4.25 5.16 -9.29
C CYS A 48 3.96 3.65 -9.33
N GLY A 49 3.02 3.21 -10.18
CA GLY A 49 2.74 1.78 -10.32
C GLY A 49 3.96 0.99 -10.81
N ARG A 50 4.76 1.56 -11.72
CA ARG A 50 6.00 0.93 -12.19
C ARG A 50 7.10 0.90 -11.14
N SER A 51 7.28 1.96 -10.36
CA SER A 51 8.30 1.98 -9.29
C SER A 51 8.01 0.94 -8.21
N VAL A 52 6.73 0.68 -7.95
CA VAL A 52 6.24 -0.38 -7.06
C VAL A 52 6.41 -1.80 -7.66
N GLY A 53 6.72 -1.90 -8.96
CA GLY A 53 6.98 -3.17 -9.67
C GLY A 53 5.78 -3.71 -10.47
N TYR A 54 4.72 -2.94 -10.67
CA TYR A 54 3.58 -3.33 -11.50
C TYR A 54 3.86 -3.09 -12.99
N ASN A 55 3.75 -4.15 -13.80
CA ASN A 55 4.11 -4.11 -15.22
C ASN A 55 2.89 -4.14 -16.16
N ALA A 56 1.78 -4.74 -15.74
CA ALA A 56 0.59 -4.93 -16.57
C ALA A 56 -0.60 -4.14 -16.00
N PHE A 57 -0.97 -3.04 -16.65
CA PHE A 57 -1.96 -2.08 -16.13
C PHE A 57 -1.58 -1.51 -14.75
N PRO A 58 -0.38 -0.89 -14.64
CA PRO A 58 0.15 -0.41 -13.35
C PRO A 58 -0.83 0.46 -12.58
N GLN A 59 -1.59 1.32 -13.26
CA GLN A 59 -2.60 2.17 -12.63
C GLN A 59 -3.70 1.38 -11.92
N LEU A 60 -4.20 0.28 -12.49
CA LEU A 60 -5.24 -0.53 -11.87
C LEU A 60 -4.69 -1.31 -10.68
N GLN A 61 -3.51 -1.91 -10.86
CA GLN A 61 -2.85 -2.65 -9.80
C GLN A 61 -2.55 -1.74 -8.60
N LEU A 62 -2.09 -0.51 -8.87
CA LEU A 62 -1.82 0.50 -7.85
C LEU A 62 -3.05 0.89 -7.05
N LEU A 63 -4.19 1.13 -7.70
CA LEU A 63 -5.45 1.44 -7.00
C LEU A 63 -5.96 0.27 -6.15
N SER A 64 -5.65 -0.96 -6.56
CA SER A 64 -5.91 -2.18 -5.77
C SER A 64 -4.77 -2.58 -4.83
N ALA A 65 -3.75 -1.74 -4.65
CA ALA A 65 -2.57 -2.08 -3.86
C ALA A 65 -2.94 -2.42 -2.41
N THR A 66 -2.20 -3.38 -1.86
CA THR A 66 -2.36 -3.82 -0.47
C THR A 66 -2.02 -2.69 0.51
N PRO A 67 -2.51 -2.72 1.76
CA PRO A 67 -2.22 -1.70 2.76
C PRO A 67 -0.71 -1.43 2.94
N PHE A 68 0.12 -2.48 2.94
CA PHE A 68 1.58 -2.36 3.05
C PHE A 68 2.19 -1.52 1.92
N ILE A 69 1.74 -1.74 0.67
CA ILE A 69 2.25 -0.99 -0.48
C ILE A 69 1.77 0.45 -0.45
N ARG A 70 0.51 0.68 -0.05
CA ARG A 70 0.01 2.04 0.16
C ARG A 70 0.85 2.76 1.20
N GLN A 71 1.08 2.14 2.36
CA GLN A 71 1.94 2.68 3.41
C GLN A 71 3.36 2.99 2.91
N GLY A 72 3.95 2.12 2.07
CA GLY A 72 5.25 2.41 1.45
C GLY A 72 5.24 3.60 0.48
N ILE A 73 4.17 3.77 -0.30
CA ILE A 73 3.99 4.96 -1.15
C ILE A 73 3.91 6.21 -0.28
N CYS A 74 3.08 6.19 0.76
CA CYS A 74 2.86 7.34 1.64
C CYS A 74 4.06 7.64 2.54
N GLY A 75 4.80 6.62 2.94
CA GLY A 75 6.02 6.71 3.75
C GLY A 75 7.28 7.08 2.94
N GLY A 76 7.17 7.25 1.63
CA GLY A 76 8.26 7.69 0.77
C GLY A 76 9.23 6.59 0.32
N THR A 77 8.92 5.31 0.57
CA THR A 77 9.74 4.17 0.10
C THR A 77 9.96 4.20 -1.42
N TYR A 78 8.97 4.68 -2.16
CA TYR A 78 8.95 4.75 -3.63
C TYR A 78 9.12 6.18 -4.17
N ALA A 79 9.70 7.07 -3.37
CA ALA A 79 10.07 8.41 -3.81
C ALA A 79 11.36 8.37 -4.66
N PRO A 80 11.49 9.25 -5.67
CA PRO A 80 10.56 10.33 -6.04
C PRO A 80 9.45 9.90 -7.01
N GLU A 81 9.44 8.66 -7.50
CA GLU A 81 8.56 8.22 -8.60
C GLU A 81 7.07 8.28 -8.28
N CYS A 82 6.71 8.25 -6.98
CA CYS A 82 5.35 8.39 -6.49
C CYS A 82 4.98 9.79 -5.99
N ASP A 83 5.91 10.75 -5.92
CA ASP A 83 5.65 12.09 -5.39
C ASP A 83 4.59 12.83 -6.21
N ALA A 84 4.62 12.66 -7.53
CA ALA A 84 3.63 13.25 -8.43
C ALA A 84 2.22 12.82 -8.06
N LEU A 85 2.00 11.54 -7.74
CA LEU A 85 0.69 11.02 -7.34
C LEU A 85 0.20 11.65 -6.03
N LEU A 86 1.10 11.75 -5.04
CA LEU A 86 0.80 12.37 -3.75
C LEU A 86 0.44 13.85 -3.89
N GLN A 87 1.14 14.58 -4.78
CA GLN A 87 0.86 15.99 -5.05
C GLN A 87 -0.52 16.22 -5.66
N LEU A 88 -1.05 15.29 -6.47
CA LEU A 88 -2.40 15.41 -7.04
C LEU A 88 -3.47 15.55 -5.96
N GLY A 89 -3.34 14.81 -4.85
CA GLY A 89 -4.29 14.83 -3.74
C GLY A 89 -4.38 16.16 -2.99
N SER A 90 -3.37 17.01 -3.15
CA SER A 90 -3.30 18.32 -2.48
C SER A 90 -3.79 19.48 -3.35
N ASN A 91 -4.10 19.25 -4.63
CA ASN A 91 -4.48 20.29 -5.57
C ASN A 91 -5.93 20.10 -6.07
N SER A 92 -6.78 21.08 -5.81
CA SER A 92 -8.20 21.10 -6.22
C SER A 92 -8.42 21.10 -7.73
N ASP A 93 -7.41 21.44 -8.53
CA ASP A 93 -7.47 21.33 -10.00
C ASP A 93 -7.63 19.88 -10.49
N TYR A 94 -7.39 18.90 -9.60
CA TYR A 94 -7.59 17.48 -9.84
C TYR A 94 -8.88 16.91 -9.19
N ASP A 95 -9.80 17.77 -8.73
CA ASP A 95 -11.15 17.36 -8.32
C ASP A 95 -12.02 17.12 -9.57
N CYS A 96 -11.77 15.99 -10.22
CA CYS A 96 -12.46 15.54 -11.42
C CYS A 96 -12.35 14.01 -11.57
N ASP A 97 -13.29 13.40 -12.28
CA ASP A 97 -13.33 11.96 -12.53
C ASP A 97 -12.44 11.59 -13.73
N TYR A 98 -11.38 10.83 -13.46
CA TYR A 98 -10.53 10.19 -14.47
C TYR A 98 -10.98 8.75 -14.70
N ASP A 99 -11.38 8.38 -15.92
CA ASP A 99 -11.71 6.99 -16.29
C ASP A 99 -10.42 6.17 -16.43
N VAL A 100 -10.11 5.38 -15.40
CA VAL A 100 -8.90 4.54 -15.33
C VAL A 100 -9.04 3.34 -16.27
N TYR A 101 -10.21 2.68 -16.22
CA TYR A 101 -10.52 1.50 -17.04
C TYR A 101 -11.99 1.11 -16.94
N LYS A 102 -12.66 0.99 -18.10
CA LYS A 102 -14.01 0.43 -18.23
C LYS A 102 -15.03 1.01 -17.24
N GLY A 103 -15.03 2.34 -17.05
CA GLY A 103 -15.98 3.02 -16.16
C GLY A 103 -15.61 2.95 -14.68
N GLN A 104 -14.39 2.50 -14.35
CA GLN A 104 -13.79 2.77 -13.05
C GLN A 104 -13.23 4.18 -13.06
N HIS A 105 -13.77 5.03 -12.19
CA HIS A 105 -13.34 6.40 -12.04
C HIS A 105 -12.41 6.54 -10.83
N PHE A 106 -11.45 7.43 -10.97
CA PHE A 106 -10.55 7.87 -9.91
C PHE A 106 -10.55 9.39 -9.88
N ASN A 107 -10.80 9.98 -8.72
CA ASN A 107 -10.72 11.41 -8.51
C ASN A 107 -9.51 11.69 -7.63
N ALA A 108 -8.45 12.25 -8.19
CA ALA A 108 -7.19 12.32 -7.46
C ALA A 108 -7.26 13.23 -6.23
N ALA A 109 -8.00 14.34 -6.28
CA ALA A 109 -8.16 15.23 -5.13
C ALA A 109 -8.93 14.57 -3.97
N ASN A 110 -9.88 13.68 -4.27
CA ASN A 110 -10.70 13.01 -3.25
C ASN A 110 -10.11 11.66 -2.80
N ASP A 111 -9.57 10.88 -3.74
CA ASP A 111 -9.14 9.51 -3.49
C ASP A 111 -7.71 9.43 -2.96
N VAL A 112 -6.77 10.29 -3.39
CA VAL A 112 -5.38 10.25 -2.90
C VAL A 112 -5.29 10.53 -1.39
N PRO A 113 -6.00 11.50 -0.80
CA PRO A 113 -6.00 11.68 0.66
C PRO A 113 -6.55 10.49 1.43
N SER A 114 -7.45 9.70 0.83
CA SER A 114 -7.94 8.45 1.43
C SER A 114 -6.97 7.27 1.22
N PHE A 115 -6.14 7.36 0.16
CA PHE A 115 -5.11 6.39 -0.16
C PHE A 115 -3.90 6.52 0.76
N CYS A 116 -3.56 7.77 1.13
CA CYS A 116 -2.48 8.11 2.04
C CYS A 116 -2.98 8.90 3.23
N ASP A 117 -3.01 8.25 4.40
CA ASP A 117 -3.11 8.97 5.67
C ASP A 117 -1.74 9.62 5.97
N PRO A 118 -1.61 10.95 5.94
CA PRO A 118 -0.36 11.62 6.30
C PRO A 118 0.02 11.42 7.78
N ASN A 119 -0.91 10.93 8.61
CA ASN A 119 -0.66 10.52 9.99
C ASN A 119 -0.64 8.99 10.16
N GLY A 120 -0.62 8.25 9.05
CA GLY A 120 -0.52 6.81 9.04
C GLY A 120 0.81 6.31 9.64
N PRO A 121 0.90 5.02 9.98
CA PRO A 121 2.12 4.47 10.57
C PRO A 121 3.28 4.53 9.56
N SER A 122 4.45 4.97 10.03
CA SER A 122 5.70 4.96 9.25
C SER A 122 6.38 3.58 9.23
N THR A 123 5.84 2.62 9.98
CA THR A 123 6.32 1.25 10.06
C THR A 123 5.18 0.25 9.84
N SER A 124 5.52 -0.97 9.43
CA SER A 124 4.56 -2.08 9.31
C SER A 124 5.14 -3.37 9.83
N THR A 125 4.44 -4.02 10.74
CA THR A 125 4.85 -5.32 11.27
C THR A 125 4.68 -6.41 10.20
N VAL A 126 5.77 -7.13 9.94
CA VAL A 126 5.87 -8.09 8.85
C VAL A 126 6.54 -9.40 9.28
N LEU A 127 6.09 -10.47 8.64
CA LEU A 127 6.73 -11.76 8.68
C LEU A 127 7.45 -12.00 7.35
N LEU A 128 8.77 -12.08 7.39
CA LEU A 128 9.58 -12.46 6.24
C LEU A 128 9.59 -13.98 6.12
N SER A 129 9.18 -14.50 4.97
CA SER A 129 9.16 -15.95 4.73
C SER A 129 9.58 -16.33 3.33
N VAL A 130 10.34 -17.40 3.19
CA VAL A 130 10.86 -17.91 1.92
C VAL A 130 10.11 -19.19 1.55
N PRO A 131 9.46 -19.27 0.37
CA PRO A 131 8.91 -20.51 -0.15
C PRO A 131 9.99 -21.57 -0.34
N VAL A 132 9.72 -22.81 0.08
CA VAL A 132 10.59 -23.96 -0.11
C VAL A 132 9.78 -25.10 -0.73
N GLU A 133 10.44 -26.16 -1.23
CA GLU A 133 9.77 -27.29 -1.92
C GLU A 133 8.56 -27.85 -1.12
N PHE A 134 8.67 -27.88 0.21
CA PHE A 134 7.65 -28.40 1.11
C PHE A 134 7.13 -27.33 2.09
N GLY A 135 6.71 -26.18 1.56
CA GLY A 135 6.00 -25.14 2.31
C GLY A 135 6.71 -23.79 2.28
N ALA A 136 6.89 -23.19 3.45
CA ALA A 136 7.62 -21.93 3.59
C ALA A 136 8.41 -21.93 4.90
N LYS A 137 9.52 -21.19 4.93
CA LYS A 137 10.32 -20.96 6.12
C LYS A 137 10.30 -19.49 6.48
N ALA A 138 9.98 -19.19 7.73
CA ALA A 138 10.04 -17.85 8.27
C ALA A 138 11.44 -17.52 8.76
N LEU A 139 11.82 -16.24 8.63
CA LEU A 139 12.99 -15.70 9.29
C LEU A 139 12.67 -15.33 10.73
N GLY A 140 13.54 -15.73 11.64
CA GLY A 140 13.54 -15.34 13.04
C GLY A 140 14.86 -14.67 13.42
N VAL A 141 14.85 -13.92 14.52
CA VAL A 141 16.05 -13.28 15.08
C VAL A 141 16.27 -13.82 16.48
N THR A 142 17.53 -14.12 16.81
CA THR A 142 17.95 -14.48 18.16
C THR A 142 18.47 -13.26 18.91
N GLU A 143 18.59 -13.36 20.24
CA GLU A 143 19.20 -12.31 21.07
C GLU A 143 20.66 -12.02 20.68
N ASP A 144 21.36 -13.01 20.10
CA ASP A 144 22.75 -12.90 19.64
C ASP A 144 22.88 -12.31 18.22
N SER A 145 21.82 -11.69 17.70
CA SER A 145 21.79 -11.01 16.39
C SER A 145 21.93 -11.93 15.17
N ASP A 146 21.70 -13.23 15.36
CA ASP A 146 21.67 -14.21 14.27
C ASP A 146 20.26 -14.32 13.68
N VAL A 147 20.20 -14.41 12.35
CA VAL A 147 18.95 -14.67 11.62
C VAL A 147 18.83 -16.16 11.35
N ILE A 148 17.86 -16.77 12.03
CA ILE A 148 17.54 -18.19 11.91
C ILE A 148 16.36 -18.41 10.98
N VAL A 149 16.22 -19.63 10.48
CA VAL A 149 15.06 -20.05 9.70
C VAL A 149 14.30 -21.14 10.44
N GLN A 150 12.97 -21.08 10.36
CA GLN A 150 12.10 -22.13 10.89
C GLN A 150 10.92 -22.37 9.94
N PHE A 151 10.35 -23.56 9.94
CA PHE A 151 9.13 -23.81 9.17
C PHE A 151 8.00 -22.89 9.62
N LEU A 152 7.35 -22.27 8.64
CA LEU A 152 6.19 -21.41 8.85
C LEU A 152 5.06 -22.25 9.43
N SER A 153 4.52 -21.82 10.56
CA SER A 153 3.41 -22.46 11.26
C SER A 153 2.43 -21.42 11.80
N ALA A 154 1.25 -21.85 12.24
CA ALA A 154 0.23 -20.95 12.82
C ALA A 154 0.71 -20.18 14.07
N ASN A 155 1.79 -20.64 14.72
CA ASN A 155 2.38 -20.00 15.90
C ASN A 155 3.61 -19.15 15.55
N THR A 156 3.92 -18.97 14.27
CA THR A 156 5.03 -18.12 13.84
C THR A 156 4.56 -16.67 13.89
N PHE A 157 5.18 -15.88 14.76
CA PHE A 157 4.88 -14.46 14.90
C PHE A 157 5.79 -13.62 14.01
N PRO A 158 5.31 -12.46 13.54
CA PRO A 158 6.16 -11.45 12.92
C PRO A 158 7.36 -11.11 13.82
N THR A 159 8.53 -11.02 13.22
CA THR A 159 9.80 -10.76 13.90
C THR A 159 10.41 -9.43 13.51
N PHE A 160 9.79 -8.72 12.56
CA PHE A 160 10.28 -7.46 12.05
C PHE A 160 9.17 -6.43 11.89
N ASP A 161 9.53 -5.17 12.07
CA ASP A 161 8.81 -4.01 11.59
C ASP A 161 9.60 -3.41 10.42
N PHE A 162 8.96 -3.23 9.26
CA PHE A 162 9.56 -2.53 8.13
C PHE A 162 9.34 -1.03 8.30
N ASP A 163 10.42 -0.25 8.37
CA ASP A 163 10.37 1.22 8.35
C ASP A 163 10.35 1.70 6.90
N PHE A 164 9.26 2.35 6.48
CA PHE A 164 9.09 2.79 5.11
C PHE A 164 10.01 3.96 4.72
N GLY A 165 10.32 4.84 5.69
CA GLY A 165 11.16 6.02 5.46
C GLY A 165 12.64 5.66 5.41
N ASN A 166 13.07 4.78 6.32
CA ASN A 166 14.45 4.30 6.36
C ASN A 166 14.70 3.10 5.44
N ARG A 167 13.66 2.41 4.97
CA ARG A 167 13.73 1.20 4.12
C ARG A 167 14.52 0.06 4.74
N ASP A 168 14.37 -0.16 6.04
CA ASP A 168 15.00 -1.25 6.77
C ASP A 168 13.97 -2.12 7.51
N PHE A 169 14.36 -3.37 7.80
CA PHE A 169 13.58 -4.27 8.66
C PHE A 169 14.20 -4.23 10.05
N GLN A 170 13.53 -3.60 11.00
CA GLN A 170 13.92 -3.60 12.40
C GLN A 170 13.35 -4.82 13.10
N SER A 171 14.17 -5.59 13.81
CA SER A 171 13.71 -6.75 14.56
C SER A 171 12.97 -6.34 15.82
N ASN A 172 11.83 -6.98 16.06
CA ASN A 172 11.02 -6.79 17.26
C ASN A 172 11.59 -7.56 18.47
N VAL A 173 12.67 -8.35 18.26
CA VAL A 173 13.35 -9.13 19.31
C VAL A 173 14.42 -8.27 19.99
N ASN A 174 15.36 -7.74 19.21
CA ASN A 174 16.52 -7.00 19.74
C ASN A 174 16.57 -5.51 19.32
N GLY A 175 15.61 -5.03 18.52
CA GLY A 175 15.56 -3.63 18.05
C GLY A 175 16.58 -3.26 16.99
N GLU A 176 17.30 -4.24 16.44
CA GLU A 176 18.34 -4.05 15.43
C GLU A 176 17.82 -4.25 14.00
N CYS A 177 18.53 -3.70 13.02
CA CYS A 177 18.15 -3.75 11.62
C CYS A 177 18.77 -4.95 10.90
N LEU A 178 17.96 -5.61 10.08
CA LEU A 178 18.38 -6.70 9.20
C LEU A 178 19.40 -6.19 8.18
N PHE A 179 20.55 -6.86 8.09
CA PHE A 179 21.60 -6.53 7.13
C PHE A 179 22.20 -7.79 6.51
N VAL A 180 22.94 -7.60 5.42
CA VAL A 180 23.71 -8.65 4.74
C VAL A 180 25.18 -8.51 5.12
N ASN A 181 25.78 -9.58 5.65
CA ASN A 181 27.21 -9.60 5.93
C ASN A 181 28.05 -9.95 4.67
N ASP A 182 29.38 -9.93 4.81
CA ASP A 182 30.30 -10.21 3.70
C ASP A 182 30.17 -11.64 3.14
N GLU A 183 29.66 -12.58 3.93
CA GLU A 183 29.38 -13.96 3.50
C GLU A 183 27.97 -14.15 2.90
N HIS A 184 27.25 -13.08 2.61
CA HIS A 184 25.84 -13.10 2.13
C HIS A 184 24.85 -13.76 3.09
N SER A 185 25.23 -13.91 4.36
CA SER A 185 24.32 -14.35 5.43
C SER A 185 23.58 -13.16 6.02
N LEU A 186 22.35 -13.40 6.47
CA LEU A 186 21.55 -12.40 7.15
C LEU A 186 21.91 -12.36 8.64
N LYS A 187 22.03 -11.15 9.17
CA LYS A 187 22.22 -10.86 10.59
C LYS A 187 21.47 -9.59 10.95
N THR A 188 21.45 -9.23 12.23
CA THR A 188 21.03 -7.90 12.66
C THR A 188 22.21 -7.07 13.17
N MET A 189 22.10 -5.76 13.04
CA MET A 189 23.06 -4.80 13.58
C MET A 189 22.34 -3.52 14.00
N PRO A 190 22.94 -2.65 14.84
CA PRO A 190 22.33 -1.38 15.21
C PRO A 190 21.83 -0.60 14.00
N CYS A 191 20.59 -0.12 14.07
CA CYS A 191 19.97 0.62 12.99
C CYS A 191 20.68 1.95 12.75
N ASP A 192 21.12 2.17 11.52
CA ASP A 192 21.67 3.44 11.05
C ASP A 192 20.93 3.82 9.76
N PRO A 193 20.21 4.96 9.74
CA PRO A 193 19.44 5.37 8.57
C PRO A 193 20.33 5.64 7.34
N THR A 194 21.63 5.86 7.54
CA THR A 194 22.61 6.14 6.48
C THR A 194 23.37 4.90 5.99
N ASN A 195 23.18 3.75 6.63
CA ASN A 195 23.90 2.53 6.28
C ASN A 195 23.18 1.76 5.16
N ASP A 196 23.75 1.77 3.96
CA ASP A 196 23.17 1.08 2.79
C ASP A 196 23.04 -0.45 2.96
N TRP A 197 23.81 -1.06 3.87
CA TRP A 197 23.77 -2.50 4.14
C TRP A 197 22.51 -2.97 4.88
N THR A 198 21.76 -2.05 5.48
CA THR A 198 20.48 -2.35 6.12
C THR A 198 19.30 -2.06 5.20
N LYS A 199 19.54 -1.65 3.94
CA LYS A 199 18.49 -1.11 3.06
C LYS A 199 17.93 -2.17 2.15
N TRP A 200 16.60 -2.20 2.07
CA TRP A 200 15.86 -3.18 1.29
C TRP A 200 14.88 -2.50 0.34
N THR A 201 14.65 -3.15 -0.79
CA THR A 201 13.62 -2.82 -1.75
C THR A 201 12.57 -3.91 -1.73
N VAL A 202 11.32 -3.53 -1.52
CA VAL A 202 10.18 -4.45 -1.55
C VAL A 202 9.39 -4.26 -2.84
N PHE A 203 9.37 -5.29 -3.68
CA PHE A 203 8.62 -5.30 -4.92
C PHE A 203 7.21 -5.88 -4.71
N ALA A 204 6.18 -5.05 -4.87
CA ALA A 204 4.79 -5.46 -4.65
C ALA A 204 4.28 -6.50 -5.64
N GLY A 205 4.78 -6.43 -6.88
CA GLY A 205 4.28 -7.27 -7.98
C GLY A 205 4.48 -8.76 -7.73
N ASN A 206 5.48 -9.12 -6.92
CA ASN A 206 5.88 -10.50 -6.64
C ASN A 206 6.36 -10.71 -5.20
N ASN A 207 6.08 -9.78 -4.29
CA ASN A 207 6.49 -9.77 -2.88
C ASN A 207 7.98 -9.99 -2.61
N THR A 208 8.84 -9.72 -3.59
CA THR A 208 10.27 -9.96 -3.47
C THR A 208 10.92 -8.87 -2.61
N VAL A 209 11.72 -9.27 -1.61
CA VAL A 209 12.62 -8.37 -0.88
C VAL A 209 14.04 -8.54 -1.39
N MET A 210 14.59 -7.42 -1.88
CA MET A 210 15.92 -7.33 -2.45
C MET A 210 16.78 -6.39 -1.61
N HIS A 211 17.98 -6.82 -1.27
CA HIS A 211 18.97 -5.97 -0.63
C HIS A 211 19.45 -4.90 -1.62
N THR A 212 19.42 -3.65 -1.20
CA THR A 212 19.65 -2.50 -2.09
C THR A 212 21.09 -2.44 -2.58
N GLY A 213 22.05 -2.71 -1.68
CA GLY A 213 23.48 -2.61 -2.00
C GLY A 213 23.99 -3.72 -2.91
N THR A 214 23.44 -4.94 -2.81
CA THR A 214 23.92 -6.11 -3.56
C THR A 214 23.02 -6.49 -4.73
N GLY A 215 21.76 -6.06 -4.74
CA GLY A 215 20.76 -6.50 -5.72
C GLY A 215 20.36 -7.98 -5.56
N LEU A 216 20.72 -8.61 -4.45
CA LEU A 216 20.37 -10.00 -4.13
C LEU A 216 19.09 -10.04 -3.29
N CYS A 217 18.35 -11.13 -3.39
CA CYS A 217 17.09 -11.33 -2.71
C CYS A 217 17.28 -12.27 -1.51
N ILE A 218 16.57 -12.02 -0.41
CA ILE A 218 16.55 -12.95 0.74
C ILE A 218 16.23 -14.39 0.28
N GLU A 219 16.95 -15.35 0.82
CA GLU A 219 16.74 -16.77 0.59
C GLU A 219 17.04 -17.58 1.85
N VAL A 220 16.86 -18.89 1.74
CA VAL A 220 17.34 -19.85 2.74
C VAL A 220 18.55 -20.57 2.14
N ALA A 221 19.68 -20.47 2.82
CA ALA A 221 20.89 -21.22 2.47
C ALA A 221 21.15 -22.30 3.53
N GLU A 222 21.91 -23.32 3.15
CA GLU A 222 22.39 -24.37 4.05
C GLU A 222 23.91 -24.17 4.25
N ARG A 223 24.36 -24.17 5.50
CA ARG A 223 25.79 -24.16 5.84
C ARG A 223 26.39 -25.56 5.67
N ASP A 224 27.73 -25.64 5.68
CA ASP A 224 28.47 -26.91 5.58
C ASP A 224 28.13 -27.92 6.69
N ASP A 225 27.58 -27.46 7.82
CA ASP A 225 27.13 -28.28 8.95
C ASP A 225 25.66 -28.77 8.82
N GLY A 226 25.01 -28.47 7.69
CA GLY A 226 23.61 -28.82 7.42
C GLY A 226 22.60 -27.90 8.10
N VAL A 227 23.03 -26.83 8.76
CA VAL A 227 22.14 -25.87 9.40
C VAL A 227 21.71 -24.83 8.38
N GLU A 228 20.41 -24.70 8.23
CA GLU A 228 19.84 -23.65 7.39
C GLU A 228 19.87 -22.30 8.08
N ILE A 229 20.11 -21.26 7.30
CA ILE A 229 20.23 -19.87 7.73
C ILE A 229 19.49 -18.94 6.76
N GLY A 230 19.15 -17.75 7.25
CA GLY A 230 18.75 -16.66 6.36
C GLY A 230 19.97 -16.17 5.57
N ALA A 231 19.84 -16.03 4.26
CA ALA A 231 20.89 -15.56 3.37
C ALA A 231 20.33 -14.65 2.27
N VAL A 232 21.18 -14.22 1.33
CA VAL A 232 20.75 -13.59 0.08
C VAL A 232 21.35 -14.29 -1.14
N GLY A 233 20.54 -14.41 -2.20
CA GLY A 233 20.92 -15.02 -3.47
C GLY A 233 20.26 -14.36 -4.68
N PRO A 234 20.43 -14.91 -5.89
CA PRO A 234 19.87 -14.33 -7.10
C PRO A 234 18.34 -14.22 -7.06
N CYS A 235 17.81 -13.09 -7.52
CA CYS A 235 16.37 -12.85 -7.63
C CYS A 235 15.74 -13.62 -8.82
N ASN A 236 15.67 -14.95 -8.73
CA ASN A 236 15.22 -15.84 -9.82
C ASN A 236 13.73 -16.22 -9.77
N GLY A 237 12.95 -15.64 -8.85
CA GLY A 237 11.49 -15.78 -8.79
C GLY A 237 10.96 -17.17 -8.36
N SER A 238 11.79 -18.22 -8.34
CA SER A 238 11.37 -19.57 -7.94
C SER A 238 11.52 -19.84 -6.44
N GLN A 239 12.26 -19.00 -5.72
CA GLN A 239 12.45 -19.05 -4.26
C GLN A 239 12.30 -17.66 -3.62
N ALA A 240 11.81 -16.67 -4.37
CA ALA A 240 11.66 -15.31 -3.88
C ALA A 240 10.52 -15.22 -2.84
N GLN A 241 10.77 -14.42 -1.81
CA GLN A 241 10.04 -14.45 -0.55
C GLN A 241 8.59 -13.99 -0.66
N ASN A 242 7.83 -14.32 0.38
CA ASN A 242 6.57 -13.69 0.71
C ASN A 242 6.74 -12.83 1.95
N ILE A 243 6.31 -11.57 1.86
CA ILE A 243 6.01 -10.75 3.03
C ILE A 243 4.61 -11.12 3.51
N GLY A 244 4.54 -11.81 4.64
CA GLY A 244 3.30 -11.97 5.39
C GLY A 244 3.04 -10.70 6.18
N VAL A 245 2.12 -9.85 5.71
CA VAL A 245 1.65 -8.71 6.50
C VAL A 245 0.55 -9.22 7.42
N ASN A 246 0.72 -9.07 8.73
CA ASN A 246 -0.31 -9.49 9.67
C ASN A 246 -1.43 -8.44 9.64
N SER A 247 -2.48 -8.70 8.86
CA SER A 247 -3.70 -7.88 8.87
C SER A 247 -4.49 -8.23 10.11
N ASN A 248 -4.18 -7.56 11.23
CA ASN A 248 -5.06 -7.54 12.41
C ASN A 248 -6.38 -6.81 12.08
#